data_AF-A0A3F2RCY0-F1
#
_entry.id   AF-A0A3F2RCY0-F1
#
_cell.length_a   1.000
_cell.length_b   1.000
_cell.length_c   1.000
_cell.angle_alpha   90.00
_cell.angle_beta   90.00
_cell.angle_gamma   90.00
#
_symmetry.space_group_name_H-M   'P 1'
#
loop_
_entity.id
_entity.type
_entity.pdbx_description
1 polymer ?
#
loop_
_entity_poly.entity_id
_entity_poly.type
_entity_poly.pdbx_seq_one_letter_code
_entity_poly.pdbx_strand_id
1 'polypeptide(L)'
;LPNVAGYGTMNEPSNGFIGTKDLQQSIGFRNGYAPSPFSGMLLGEGIAQDVEVWGAGMIAMIRGKPARVEHVDPKGVRAWKQGSSCIWKDAGVWNFDAAGKPQLLKPDYFANIDFGTECFLPFAREFTKRIQSISPKAMIFMEMPPIEVGDLVFPQIKSEDIPLAVNAMHWYDLATLFTTTWRSWFTFDFATGKTAFGNAALRALHQKQLAHVASFGREKMANAPTLIGETGIPYNLNSAQAYTTGDFSAQVEALDNTIYSLESQLLSFTLWNYTVDNSHKFGDLWNLEDLSISSPDSEALARRINGVRRRDDSARGLRSFARPYARKIAGVPSKSLFDLSVAEYVLEYASEKSETSGVTEIFVPYVHYPEGYRVTASDGHFTIEKHEGYDIVKHEHGSNTRKHRMVVLPTKPLRSTHSNLPVYFALAVALVTPYLEAYARV
;
A
#
# COMPACT_ATOMS: atom_id res chain seq x y z
N LEU A 1 -0.49 24.01 15.23
CA LEU A 1 0.20 22.74 14.94
C LEU A 1 1.16 22.96 13.77
N PRO A 2 2.39 23.46 14.02
CA PRO A 2 3.32 23.81 12.93
C PRO A 2 3.80 22.58 12.12
N ASN A 3 3.66 21.38 12.68
CA ASN A 3 4.11 20.12 12.09
C ASN A 3 2.97 19.31 11.42
N VAL A 4 1.77 19.88 11.29
CA VAL A 4 0.64 19.20 10.64
C VAL A 4 0.45 19.81 9.25
N ALA A 5 0.69 18.98 8.22
CA ALA A 5 0.61 19.41 6.83
C ALA A 5 -0.83 19.40 6.28
N GLY A 6 -1.68 18.53 6.84
CA GLY A 6 -3.06 18.35 6.39
C GLY A 6 -3.78 17.22 7.12
N TYR A 7 -4.96 16.86 6.62
CA TYR A 7 -5.86 15.87 7.23
C TYR A 7 -6.46 14.96 6.16
N GLY A 8 -6.54 13.66 6.45
CA GLY A 8 -7.28 12.69 5.66
C GLY A 8 -8.78 12.80 5.91
N THR A 9 -9.60 12.62 4.87
CA THR A 9 -11.07 12.60 5.00
C THR A 9 -11.57 11.36 5.72
N MET A 10 -10.97 10.19 5.44
CA MET A 10 -11.22 8.88 6.04
C MET A 10 -9.98 8.01 5.83
N ASN A 11 -9.80 6.96 6.65
CA ASN A 11 -8.85 5.87 6.40
C ASN A 11 -9.61 4.65 5.89
N GLU A 12 -9.16 4.03 4.80
CA GLU A 12 -9.75 2.88 4.14
C GLU A 12 -11.28 2.96 4.01
N PRO A 13 -11.80 3.98 3.30
CA PRO A 13 -13.23 4.16 3.11
C PRO A 13 -13.89 2.92 2.50
N SER A 14 -15.12 2.63 2.93
CA SER A 14 -15.99 1.60 2.34
C SER A 14 -17.27 2.23 1.82
N ASN A 15 -17.74 1.80 0.65
CA ASN A 15 -19.06 2.17 0.13
C ASN A 15 -20.20 1.36 0.76
N GLY A 16 -19.89 0.38 1.64
CA GLY A 16 -20.89 -0.49 2.24
C GLY A 16 -21.75 -1.16 1.18
N PHE A 17 -23.07 -0.96 1.25
CA PHE A 17 -24.01 -1.48 0.25
C PHE A 17 -24.35 -0.49 -0.87
N ILE A 18 -23.87 0.76 -0.82
CA ILE A 18 -24.15 1.79 -1.84
C ILE A 18 -23.62 1.33 -3.21
N GLY A 19 -24.48 1.37 -4.23
CA GLY A 19 -24.23 0.88 -5.59
C GLY A 19 -24.53 -0.61 -5.80
N THR A 20 -24.98 -1.33 -4.76
CA THR A 20 -25.28 -2.77 -4.89
C THR A 20 -26.57 -2.99 -5.67
N LYS A 21 -26.47 -3.74 -6.79
CA LYS A 21 -27.59 -4.04 -7.70
C LYS A 21 -28.55 -5.12 -7.18
N ASP A 22 -28.03 -6.07 -6.40
CA ASP A 22 -28.81 -7.19 -5.86
C ASP A 22 -28.27 -7.60 -4.48
N LEU A 23 -29.08 -7.38 -3.44
CA LEU A 23 -28.74 -7.67 -2.05
C LEU A 23 -28.71 -9.16 -1.70
N GLN A 24 -29.11 -10.05 -2.62
CA GLN A 24 -28.97 -11.49 -2.43
C GLN A 24 -27.58 -12.01 -2.77
N GLN A 25 -26.78 -11.25 -3.52
CA GLN A 25 -25.46 -11.67 -3.96
C GLN A 25 -24.38 -11.17 -3.01
N SER A 26 -23.39 -12.02 -2.71
CA SER A 26 -22.19 -11.61 -1.99
C SER A 26 -21.42 -10.57 -2.81
N ILE A 27 -21.11 -9.44 -2.20
CA ILE A 27 -20.45 -8.30 -2.86
C ILE A 27 -19.04 -8.06 -2.31
N GLY A 28 -18.27 -7.23 -3.01
CA GLY A 28 -16.96 -6.77 -2.57
C GLY A 28 -15.89 -7.87 -2.55
N PHE A 29 -14.79 -7.58 -1.87
CA PHE A 29 -13.73 -8.55 -1.64
C PHE A 29 -14.18 -9.59 -0.59
N ARG A 30 -14.08 -10.87 -0.92
CA ARG A 30 -14.62 -11.98 -0.10
C ARG A 30 -13.49 -12.82 0.48
N ASN A 31 -13.41 -12.88 1.80
CA ASN A 31 -12.46 -13.71 2.53
C ASN A 31 -13.10 -14.21 3.83
N GLY A 32 -13.03 -15.52 4.09
CA GLY A 32 -13.75 -16.13 5.21
C GLY A 32 -15.26 -16.12 4.99
N TYR A 33 -16.03 -15.94 6.06
CA TYR A 33 -17.49 -15.84 5.99
C TYR A 33 -17.89 -14.55 5.26
N ALA A 34 -18.50 -14.68 4.09
CA ALA A 34 -18.91 -13.57 3.25
C ALA A 34 -20.41 -13.69 2.94
N PRO A 35 -21.29 -13.32 3.89
CA PRO A 35 -22.73 -13.32 3.64
C PRO A 35 -23.10 -12.28 2.57
N SER A 36 -24.16 -12.54 1.82
CA SER A 36 -24.81 -11.48 1.04
C SER A 36 -25.34 -10.38 1.96
N PRO A 37 -25.52 -9.14 1.47
CA PRO A 37 -26.09 -8.06 2.27
C PRO A 37 -27.37 -8.47 3.00
N PHE A 38 -28.30 -9.14 2.30
CA PHE A 38 -29.54 -9.62 2.92
C PHE A 38 -29.27 -10.68 4.00
N SER A 39 -28.42 -11.68 3.73
CA SER A 39 -28.05 -12.68 4.74
C SER A 39 -27.42 -12.04 5.97
N GLY A 40 -26.57 -11.03 5.78
CA GLY A 40 -25.98 -10.23 6.86
C GLY A 40 -27.03 -9.49 7.70
N MET A 41 -28.07 -8.92 7.07
CA MET A 41 -29.18 -8.29 7.77
C MET A 41 -29.95 -9.29 8.65
N LEU A 42 -30.16 -10.51 8.16
CA LEU A 42 -30.87 -11.58 8.89
C LEU A 42 -30.02 -12.11 10.06
N LEU A 43 -28.72 -12.37 9.82
CA LEU A 43 -27.78 -12.74 10.87
C LEU A 43 -27.72 -11.66 11.97
N GLY A 44 -27.75 -10.37 11.59
CA GLY A 44 -27.81 -9.25 12.54
C GLY A 44 -29.08 -9.22 13.39
N GLU A 45 -30.18 -9.79 12.91
CA GLU A 45 -31.43 -10.01 13.67
C GLU A 45 -31.46 -11.35 14.42
N GLY A 46 -30.34 -12.08 14.43
CA GLY A 46 -30.23 -13.35 15.15
C GLY A 46 -30.86 -14.55 14.42
N ILE A 47 -31.12 -14.41 13.11
CA ILE A 47 -31.75 -15.42 12.26
C ILE A 47 -30.65 -16.21 11.55
N ALA A 48 -30.68 -17.53 11.69
CA ALA A 48 -29.69 -18.41 11.09
C ALA A 48 -29.71 -18.34 9.55
N GLN A 49 -28.54 -18.41 8.92
CA GLN A 49 -28.36 -18.34 7.46
C GLN A 49 -27.30 -19.34 6.98
N ASP A 50 -27.42 -19.76 5.73
CA ASP A 50 -26.35 -20.48 5.03
C ASP A 50 -25.40 -19.45 4.39
N VAL A 51 -24.15 -19.43 4.84
CA VAL A 51 -23.17 -18.41 4.50
C VAL A 51 -22.05 -19.00 3.68
N GLU A 52 -21.71 -18.32 2.58
CA GLU A 52 -20.54 -18.66 1.79
C GLU A 52 -19.25 -18.42 2.57
N VAL A 53 -18.35 -19.40 2.57
CA VAL A 53 -17.01 -19.27 3.13
C VAL A 53 -15.98 -19.29 2.00
N TRP A 54 -15.28 -18.17 1.84
CA TRP A 54 -14.29 -17.92 0.81
C TRP A 54 -12.87 -18.13 1.35
N GLY A 55 -11.96 -18.64 0.51
CA GLY A 55 -10.55 -18.77 0.86
C GLY A 55 -9.75 -17.53 0.44
N ALA A 56 -8.70 -17.20 1.20
CA ALA A 56 -7.79 -16.08 0.90
C ALA A 56 -6.81 -16.33 -0.28
N GLY A 57 -6.87 -17.51 -0.92
CA GLY A 57 -5.89 -17.92 -1.92
C GLY A 57 -6.25 -17.50 -3.35
N MET A 58 -5.22 -17.34 -4.19
CA MET A 58 -5.31 -17.10 -5.64
C MET A 58 -6.27 -18.06 -6.36
N ILE A 59 -6.38 -19.31 -5.88
CA ILE A 59 -7.31 -20.33 -6.42
C ILE A 59 -8.78 -19.95 -6.22
N ALA A 60 -9.14 -19.37 -5.07
CA ALA A 60 -10.53 -18.97 -4.80
C ALA A 60 -10.94 -17.81 -5.71
N MET A 61 -10.03 -16.86 -5.94
CA MET A 61 -10.24 -15.75 -6.87
C MET A 61 -10.36 -16.22 -8.32
N ILE A 62 -9.48 -17.11 -8.78
CA ILE A 62 -9.53 -17.65 -10.15
C ILE A 62 -10.79 -18.50 -10.38
N ARG A 63 -11.21 -19.30 -9.38
CA ARG A 63 -12.39 -20.18 -9.53
C ARG A 63 -13.71 -19.42 -9.46
N GLY A 64 -13.74 -18.25 -8.84
CA GLY A 64 -14.96 -17.44 -8.66
C GLY A 64 -16.07 -18.16 -7.89
N LYS A 65 -15.71 -19.11 -7.01
CA LYS A 65 -16.65 -19.92 -6.23
C LYS A 65 -16.22 -20.00 -4.76
N PRO A 66 -17.18 -20.06 -3.82
CA PRO A 66 -16.87 -20.24 -2.41
C PRO A 66 -16.18 -21.59 -2.16
N ALA A 67 -15.34 -21.65 -1.13
CA ALA A 67 -14.67 -22.89 -0.74
C ALA A 67 -15.67 -23.89 -0.13
N ARG A 68 -16.66 -23.39 0.62
CA ARG A 68 -17.79 -24.14 1.16
C ARG A 68 -18.95 -23.18 1.48
N VAL A 69 -20.10 -23.76 1.81
CA VAL A 69 -21.22 -23.06 2.45
C VAL A 69 -21.38 -23.63 3.85
N GLU A 70 -21.63 -22.77 4.83
CA GLU A 70 -21.72 -23.16 6.24
C GLU A 70 -22.97 -22.56 6.88
N HIS A 71 -23.68 -23.36 7.68
CA HIS A 71 -24.83 -22.90 8.42
C HIS A 71 -24.39 -22.11 9.66
N VAL A 72 -24.69 -20.82 9.69
CA VAL A 72 -24.35 -19.91 10.79
C VAL A 72 -25.62 -19.58 11.56
N ASP A 73 -25.65 -19.96 12.84
CA ASP A 73 -26.78 -19.72 13.75
C ASP A 73 -26.37 -18.82 14.93
N PRO A 74 -26.79 -17.54 14.93
CA PRO A 74 -26.58 -16.63 16.06
C PRO A 74 -27.39 -17.00 17.32
N LYS A 75 -28.28 -18.00 17.27
CA LYS A 75 -29.15 -18.45 18.38
C LYS A 75 -30.01 -17.32 18.94
N GLY A 76 -30.53 -16.47 18.06
CA GLY A 76 -31.33 -15.30 18.43
C GLY A 76 -30.54 -14.14 19.03
N VAL A 77 -29.21 -14.23 19.13
CA VAL A 77 -28.38 -13.08 19.53
C VAL A 77 -28.40 -12.05 18.40
N ARG A 78 -28.86 -10.84 18.72
CA ARG A 78 -28.95 -9.72 17.80
C ARG A 78 -27.68 -8.87 17.86
N ALA A 79 -27.24 -8.38 16.71
CA ALA A 79 -26.17 -7.37 16.60
C ALA A 79 -26.63 -5.98 17.07
N TRP A 80 -27.94 -5.75 17.12
CA TRP A 80 -28.54 -4.48 17.53
C TRP A 80 -28.62 -4.35 19.05
N LYS A 81 -28.46 -3.11 19.55
CA LYS A 81 -28.66 -2.80 20.97
C LYS A 81 -30.10 -3.12 21.40
N GLN A 82 -30.29 -3.43 22.67
CA GLN A 82 -31.62 -3.65 23.23
C GLN A 82 -32.52 -2.43 22.99
N GLY A 83 -33.74 -2.68 22.52
CA GLY A 83 -34.69 -1.62 22.16
C GLY A 83 -34.48 -1.00 20.78
N SER A 84 -33.43 -1.39 20.05
CA SER A 84 -33.20 -0.97 18.67
C SER A 84 -33.67 -2.04 17.66
N SER A 85 -34.25 -1.58 16.56
CA SER A 85 -34.64 -2.36 15.39
C SER A 85 -33.55 -2.36 14.32
N CYS A 86 -33.61 -3.32 13.41
CA CYS A 86 -32.80 -3.32 12.20
C CYS A 86 -33.20 -2.15 11.30
N ILE A 87 -32.25 -1.24 11.06
CA ILE A 87 -32.47 -0.02 10.26
C ILE A 87 -32.96 -0.34 8.84
N TRP A 88 -32.52 -1.47 8.26
CA TRP A 88 -32.93 -1.88 6.91
C TRP A 88 -34.34 -2.47 6.89
N LYS A 89 -34.76 -3.09 7.99
CA LYS A 89 -36.16 -3.52 8.16
C LYS A 89 -37.07 -2.30 8.30
N ASP A 90 -36.66 -1.31 9.10
CA ASP A 90 -37.39 -0.06 9.29
C ASP A 90 -37.50 0.76 7.98
N ALA A 91 -36.45 0.74 7.15
CA ALA A 91 -36.46 1.32 5.80
C ALA A 91 -37.29 0.51 4.78
N GLY A 92 -37.85 -0.62 5.20
CA GLY A 92 -38.66 -1.50 4.36
C GLY A 92 -37.87 -2.22 3.27
N VAL A 93 -36.56 -2.44 3.47
CA VAL A 93 -35.72 -3.22 2.55
C VAL A 93 -36.13 -4.70 2.57
N TRP A 94 -36.46 -5.20 3.75
CA TRP A 94 -36.94 -6.55 3.98
C TRP A 94 -37.93 -6.58 5.14
N ASN A 95 -38.76 -7.63 5.23
CA ASN A 95 -39.65 -7.86 6.37
C ASN A 95 -39.95 -9.36 6.51
N PHE A 96 -40.77 -9.74 7.49
CA PHE A 96 -41.35 -11.08 7.55
C PHE A 96 -42.61 -11.15 6.68
N ASP A 97 -42.79 -12.27 5.98
CA ASP A 97 -44.02 -12.59 5.28
C ASP A 97 -45.14 -13.02 6.26
N ALA A 98 -46.32 -13.34 5.73
CA ALA A 98 -47.46 -13.77 6.54
C ALA A 98 -47.21 -15.08 7.32
N ALA A 99 -46.23 -15.89 6.91
CA ALA A 99 -45.82 -17.12 7.58
C ALA A 99 -44.67 -16.89 8.59
N GLY A 100 -44.24 -15.65 8.80
CA GLY A 100 -43.12 -15.31 9.67
C GLY A 100 -41.75 -15.62 9.09
N LYS A 101 -41.64 -15.87 7.78
CA LYS A 101 -40.36 -16.09 7.10
C LYS A 101 -39.76 -14.79 6.60
N PRO A 102 -38.43 -14.58 6.70
CA PRO A 102 -37.80 -13.40 6.14
C PRO A 102 -37.97 -13.32 4.63
N GLN A 103 -38.33 -12.13 4.15
CA GLN A 103 -38.54 -11.82 2.74
C GLN A 103 -37.84 -10.50 2.38
N LEU A 104 -36.98 -10.54 1.38
CA LEU A 104 -36.38 -9.34 0.79
C LEU A 104 -37.41 -8.63 -0.10
N LEU A 105 -37.66 -7.35 0.17
CA LEU A 105 -38.71 -6.57 -0.50
C LEU A 105 -38.15 -5.61 -1.56
N LYS A 106 -36.92 -5.11 -1.35
CA LYS A 106 -36.24 -4.16 -2.24
C LYS A 106 -34.83 -4.67 -2.55
N PRO A 107 -34.68 -5.64 -3.48
CA PRO A 107 -33.38 -6.25 -3.76
C PRO A 107 -32.34 -5.29 -4.35
N ASP A 108 -32.77 -4.19 -4.96
CA ASP A 108 -31.96 -3.16 -5.60
C ASP A 108 -31.94 -1.84 -4.82
N TYR A 109 -32.27 -1.86 -3.53
CA TYR A 109 -32.49 -0.66 -2.69
C TYR A 109 -31.35 0.37 -2.76
N PHE A 110 -30.11 -0.08 -2.95
CA PHE A 110 -28.91 0.75 -2.99
C PHE A 110 -28.34 0.96 -4.39
N ALA A 111 -28.97 0.43 -5.44
CA ALA A 111 -28.38 0.34 -6.78
C ALA A 111 -28.22 1.70 -7.48
N ASN A 112 -29.15 2.63 -7.21
CA ASN A 112 -29.27 3.89 -7.95
C ASN A 112 -28.67 5.09 -7.20
N ILE A 113 -27.62 4.85 -6.39
CA ILE A 113 -26.88 5.90 -5.69
C ILE A 113 -25.41 5.73 -6.03
N ASP A 114 -24.80 6.78 -6.60
CA ASP A 114 -23.38 6.82 -6.88
C ASP A 114 -22.59 7.24 -5.61
N PHE A 115 -21.81 6.32 -5.06
CA PHE A 115 -21.07 6.58 -3.82
C PHE A 115 -20.11 7.75 -3.95
N GLY A 116 -19.41 7.89 -5.08
CA GLY A 116 -18.40 8.93 -5.26
C GLY A 116 -19.00 10.34 -5.30
N THR A 117 -20.02 10.52 -6.13
CA THR A 117 -20.60 11.84 -6.43
C THR A 117 -21.73 12.23 -5.49
N GLU A 118 -22.54 11.27 -5.03
CA GLU A 118 -23.74 11.55 -4.20
C GLU A 118 -23.49 11.35 -2.70
N CYS A 119 -22.46 10.61 -2.30
CA CYS A 119 -22.15 10.37 -0.87
C CYS A 119 -20.80 10.98 -0.45
N PHE A 120 -19.71 10.52 -1.06
CA PHE A 120 -18.35 10.89 -0.67
C PHE A 120 -18.07 12.37 -0.93
N LEU A 121 -18.32 12.87 -2.14
CA LEU A 121 -17.98 14.26 -2.50
C LEU A 121 -18.74 15.31 -1.64
N PRO A 122 -20.04 15.17 -1.36
CA PRO A 122 -20.73 16.05 -0.40
C PRO A 122 -20.10 16.03 0.99
N PHE A 123 -19.76 14.85 1.52
CA PHE A 123 -19.07 14.71 2.80
C PHE A 123 -17.70 15.41 2.78
N ALA A 124 -16.88 15.13 1.76
CA ALA A 124 -15.54 15.66 1.63
C ALA A 124 -15.52 17.19 1.50
N ARG A 125 -16.51 17.79 0.80
CA ARG A 125 -16.70 19.25 0.73
C ARG A 125 -16.96 19.86 2.12
N GLU A 126 -17.89 19.29 2.88
CA GLU A 126 -18.23 19.81 4.21
C GLU A 126 -17.08 19.60 5.21
N PHE A 127 -16.41 18.46 5.16
CA PHE A 127 -15.18 18.19 5.91
C PHE A 127 -14.11 19.25 5.61
N THR A 128 -13.84 19.49 4.33
CA THR A 128 -12.85 20.46 3.84
C THR A 128 -13.16 21.86 4.35
N LYS A 129 -14.40 22.35 4.14
CA LYS A 129 -14.84 23.66 4.63
C LYS A 129 -14.62 23.80 6.13
N ARG A 130 -14.98 22.77 6.91
CA ARG A 130 -14.83 22.79 8.36
C ARG A 130 -13.36 22.84 8.78
N ILE A 131 -12.52 21.97 8.23
CA ILE A 131 -11.09 21.93 8.54
C ILE A 131 -10.40 23.23 8.14
N GLN A 132 -10.63 23.72 6.92
CA GLN A 132 -9.96 24.91 6.41
C GLN A 132 -10.48 26.22 7.03
N SER A 133 -11.68 26.21 7.64
CA SER A 133 -12.12 27.34 8.49
C SER A 133 -11.23 27.56 9.74
N ILE A 134 -10.53 26.50 10.17
CA ILE A 134 -9.63 26.52 11.34
C ILE A 134 -8.16 26.55 10.89
N SER A 135 -7.83 25.81 9.83
CA SER A 135 -6.49 25.69 9.26
C SER A 135 -6.52 25.96 7.75
N PRO A 136 -6.53 27.23 7.31
CA PRO A 136 -6.77 27.60 5.91
C PRO A 136 -5.78 27.05 4.88
N LYS A 137 -4.59 26.63 5.33
CA LYS A 137 -3.54 26.05 4.48
C LYS A 137 -3.41 24.53 4.62
N ALA A 138 -4.32 23.87 5.34
CA ALA A 138 -4.29 22.42 5.47
C ALA A 138 -4.56 21.77 4.12
N MET A 139 -3.67 20.86 3.72
CA MET A 139 -3.94 19.94 2.63
C MET A 139 -5.05 18.97 3.04
N ILE A 140 -5.88 18.58 2.08
CA ILE A 140 -6.94 17.58 2.28
C ILE A 140 -6.55 16.33 1.52
N PHE A 141 -6.15 15.31 2.26
CA PHE A 141 -5.77 14.00 1.73
C PHE A 141 -7.04 13.20 1.48
N MET A 142 -7.24 12.81 0.22
CA MET A 142 -8.45 12.11 -0.19
C MET A 142 -8.14 10.74 -0.75
N GLU A 143 -8.89 9.78 -0.26
CA GLU A 143 -8.93 8.44 -0.80
C GLU A 143 -10.37 7.97 -0.95
N MET A 144 -10.53 6.96 -1.80
CA MET A 144 -11.77 6.28 -2.13
C MET A 144 -11.57 4.79 -1.86
N PRO A 145 -12.66 4.01 -1.69
CA PRO A 145 -12.54 2.57 -1.54
C PRO A 145 -11.74 2.00 -2.71
N PRO A 146 -10.95 0.93 -2.56
CA PRO A 146 -10.08 0.41 -3.61
C PRO A 146 -10.79 0.25 -4.97
N ILE A 147 -10.57 1.21 -5.88
CA ILE A 147 -11.28 1.30 -7.16
C ILE A 147 -10.80 0.23 -8.14
N GLU A 148 -9.56 -0.23 -7.99
CA GLU A 148 -8.91 -1.21 -8.86
C GLU A 148 -9.59 -2.59 -8.81
N VAL A 149 -10.31 -2.88 -7.73
CA VAL A 149 -10.92 -4.20 -7.45
C VAL A 149 -12.45 -4.14 -7.38
N GLY A 150 -13.08 -3.08 -7.91
CA GLY A 150 -14.53 -2.91 -7.90
C GLY A 150 -15.09 -2.06 -9.04
N ASP A 151 -16.41 -1.85 -9.02
CA ASP A 151 -17.14 -1.09 -10.05
C ASP A 151 -17.24 0.42 -9.73
N LEU A 152 -16.58 0.87 -8.66
CA LEU A 152 -16.62 2.28 -8.27
C LEU A 152 -15.87 3.13 -9.29
N VAL A 153 -16.37 4.35 -9.53
CA VAL A 153 -15.71 5.32 -10.40
C VAL A 153 -15.16 6.44 -9.55
N PHE A 154 -13.90 6.81 -9.77
CA PHE A 154 -13.30 7.97 -9.09
C PHE A 154 -14.04 9.25 -9.57
N PRO A 155 -14.68 10.01 -8.67
CA PRO A 155 -15.49 11.18 -9.05
C PRO A 155 -14.60 12.32 -9.59
N GLN A 156 -15.18 13.20 -10.40
CA GLN A 156 -14.49 14.44 -10.77
C GLN A 156 -14.54 15.44 -9.61
N ILE A 157 -13.37 15.86 -9.14
CA ILE A 157 -13.20 16.80 -8.03
C ILE A 157 -12.52 18.06 -8.56
N LYS A 158 -13.21 19.19 -8.45
CA LYS A 158 -12.67 20.49 -8.86
C LYS A 158 -11.91 21.13 -7.70
N SER A 159 -10.93 21.98 -8.01
CA SER A 159 -10.18 22.73 -6.97
C SER A 159 -11.09 23.62 -6.11
N GLU A 160 -12.24 24.05 -6.64
CA GLU A 160 -13.27 24.81 -5.93
C GLU A 160 -14.01 23.97 -4.89
N ASP A 161 -14.17 22.66 -5.16
CA ASP A 161 -14.84 21.74 -4.26
C ASP A 161 -13.97 21.46 -3.03
N ILE A 162 -12.69 21.21 -3.29
CA ILE A 162 -11.71 20.77 -2.29
C ILE A 162 -10.37 21.47 -2.59
N PRO A 163 -10.17 22.70 -2.10
CA PRO A 163 -8.90 23.41 -2.24
C PRO A 163 -7.77 22.65 -1.55
N LEU A 164 -6.57 22.67 -2.13
CA LEU A 164 -5.39 21.96 -1.58
C LEU A 164 -5.60 20.44 -1.43
N ALA A 165 -6.40 19.86 -2.32
CA ALA A 165 -6.57 18.41 -2.42
C ALA A 165 -5.25 17.70 -2.72
N VAL A 166 -5.09 16.51 -2.12
CA VAL A 166 -4.01 15.56 -2.40
C VAL A 166 -4.64 14.21 -2.63
N ASN A 167 -4.30 13.56 -3.74
CA ASN A 167 -4.66 12.17 -3.98
C ASN A 167 -3.88 11.29 -3.00
N ALA A 168 -4.60 10.59 -2.12
CA ALA A 168 -4.05 9.86 -0.97
C ALA A 168 -4.34 8.35 -1.01
N MET A 169 -4.75 7.82 -2.17
CA MET A 169 -5.05 6.39 -2.33
C MET A 169 -3.90 5.49 -1.86
N HIS A 170 -4.25 4.32 -1.34
CA HIS A 170 -3.29 3.30 -0.93
C HIS A 170 -2.85 2.43 -2.11
N TRP A 171 -1.68 1.81 -2.00
CA TRP A 171 -1.24 0.80 -2.95
C TRP A 171 -0.39 -0.26 -2.25
N TYR A 172 -0.73 -1.52 -2.49
CA TYR A 172 0.05 -2.68 -2.04
C TYR A 172 0.24 -3.67 -3.19
N ASP A 173 1.36 -4.38 -3.19
CA ASP A 173 1.47 -5.62 -3.96
C ASP A 173 0.57 -6.68 -3.32
N LEU A 174 -0.67 -6.78 -3.83
CA LEU A 174 -1.69 -7.67 -3.32
C LEU A 174 -1.25 -9.16 -3.34
N ALA A 175 -0.42 -9.57 -4.30
CA ALA A 175 0.06 -10.95 -4.35
C ALA A 175 0.96 -11.25 -3.15
N THR A 176 1.87 -10.34 -2.82
CA THR A 176 2.74 -10.46 -1.65
C THR A 176 1.96 -10.29 -0.35
N LEU A 177 1.04 -9.32 -0.28
CA LEU A 177 0.24 -9.04 0.90
C LEU A 177 -0.62 -10.24 1.31
N PHE A 178 -1.40 -10.80 0.39
CA PHE A 178 -2.31 -11.90 0.71
C PHE A 178 -1.60 -13.24 0.91
N THR A 179 -0.53 -13.51 0.16
CA THR A 179 0.18 -14.79 0.30
C THR A 179 1.25 -14.77 1.39
N THR A 180 1.58 -13.61 1.95
CA THR A 180 2.70 -13.41 2.87
C THR A 180 3.98 -14.05 2.33
N THR A 181 4.18 -13.99 1.01
CA THR A 181 5.27 -14.66 0.31
C THR A 181 5.76 -13.75 -0.81
N TRP A 182 7.06 -13.44 -0.80
CA TRP A 182 7.69 -12.67 -1.87
C TRP A 182 8.26 -13.60 -2.95
N ARG A 183 8.03 -13.25 -4.22
CA ARG A 183 8.60 -13.95 -5.38
C ARG A 183 9.12 -12.91 -6.38
N SER A 184 10.43 -12.72 -6.44
CA SER A 184 11.05 -11.72 -7.32
C SER A 184 10.90 -11.95 -8.83
N TRP A 185 10.30 -13.08 -9.22
CA TRP A 185 10.05 -13.49 -10.59
C TRP A 185 8.57 -13.67 -10.92
N PHE A 186 7.64 -13.45 -9.99
CA PHE A 186 6.22 -13.67 -10.25
C PHE A 186 5.31 -12.77 -9.42
N THR A 187 4.32 -12.18 -10.08
CA THR A 187 3.19 -11.51 -9.42
C THR A 187 1.91 -11.71 -10.24
N PHE A 188 0.77 -11.34 -9.65
CA PHE A 188 -0.56 -11.43 -10.21
C PHE A 188 -1.28 -10.08 -10.08
N ASP A 189 -1.82 -9.58 -11.19
CA ASP A 189 -2.65 -8.39 -11.22
C ASP A 189 -4.10 -8.75 -10.86
N PHE A 190 -4.51 -8.41 -9.65
CA PHE A 190 -5.86 -8.68 -9.14
C PHE A 190 -6.96 -7.92 -9.88
N ALA A 191 -6.63 -6.78 -10.50
CA ALA A 191 -7.59 -6.00 -11.26
C ALA A 191 -7.89 -6.62 -12.63
N THR A 192 -6.87 -7.19 -13.29
CA THR A 192 -7.01 -7.70 -14.67
C THR A 192 -6.96 -9.23 -14.79
N GLY A 193 -6.63 -9.93 -13.72
CA GLY A 193 -6.41 -11.38 -13.70
C GLY A 193 -5.13 -11.82 -14.43
N LYS A 194 -4.24 -10.89 -14.81
CA LYS A 194 -3.03 -11.19 -15.59
C LYS A 194 -1.86 -11.50 -14.67
N THR A 195 -1.05 -12.47 -15.07
CA THR A 195 0.22 -12.82 -14.41
C THR A 195 1.40 -12.10 -15.06
N ALA A 196 2.39 -11.70 -14.27
CA ALA A 196 3.67 -11.20 -14.76
C ALA A 196 4.82 -12.12 -14.32
N PHE A 197 5.70 -12.48 -15.26
CA PHE A 197 6.83 -13.39 -15.03
C PHE A 197 8.17 -12.70 -15.31
N GLY A 198 9.13 -12.92 -14.42
CA GLY A 198 10.44 -12.26 -14.42
C GLY A 198 10.41 -10.91 -13.73
N ASN A 199 11.56 -10.54 -13.14
CA ASN A 199 11.69 -9.33 -12.33
C ASN A 199 11.31 -8.05 -13.09
N ALA A 200 11.71 -7.94 -14.36
CA ALA A 200 11.39 -6.79 -15.19
C ALA A 200 9.88 -6.64 -15.47
N ALA A 201 9.18 -7.74 -15.77
CA ALA A 201 7.74 -7.69 -16.04
C ALA A 201 6.94 -7.40 -14.77
N LEU A 202 7.35 -7.98 -13.64
CA LEU A 202 6.79 -7.68 -12.33
C LEU A 202 6.94 -6.20 -11.99
N ARG A 203 8.16 -5.63 -12.13
CA ARG A 203 8.41 -4.21 -11.90
C ARG A 203 7.56 -3.33 -12.81
N ALA A 204 7.51 -3.65 -14.11
CA ALA A 204 6.71 -2.89 -15.06
C ALA A 204 5.21 -2.90 -14.72
N LEU A 205 4.69 -4.02 -14.20
CA LEU A 205 3.31 -4.10 -13.74
C LEU A 205 3.05 -3.21 -12.51
N HIS A 206 3.88 -3.32 -11.47
CA HIS A 206 3.73 -2.49 -10.26
C HIS A 206 3.88 -1.00 -10.56
N GLN A 207 4.82 -0.62 -11.44
CA GLN A 207 4.97 0.75 -11.92
C GLN A 207 3.72 1.25 -12.66
N LYS A 208 3.12 0.40 -13.50
CA LYS A 208 1.89 0.73 -14.22
C LYS A 208 0.71 0.94 -13.26
N GLN A 209 0.58 0.11 -12.23
CA GLN A 209 -0.46 0.26 -11.21
C GLN A 209 -0.28 1.59 -10.45
N LEU A 210 0.93 1.89 -9.98
CA LEU A 210 1.23 3.16 -9.32
C LEU A 210 1.01 4.39 -10.22
N ALA A 211 1.38 4.29 -11.50
CA ALA A 211 1.12 5.34 -12.48
C ALA A 211 -0.39 5.60 -12.69
N HIS A 212 -1.20 4.54 -12.61
CA HIS A 212 -2.65 4.60 -12.65
C HIS A 212 -3.22 5.25 -11.38
N VAL A 213 -2.78 4.85 -10.19
CA VAL A 213 -3.17 5.50 -8.94
C VAL A 213 -2.87 7.00 -8.99
N ALA A 214 -1.68 7.37 -9.44
CA ALA A 214 -1.27 8.77 -9.60
C ALA A 214 -2.07 9.52 -10.67
N SER A 215 -2.70 8.82 -11.62
CA SER A 215 -3.52 9.44 -12.66
C SER A 215 -4.81 10.02 -12.10
N PHE A 216 -5.33 9.52 -10.97
CA PHE A 216 -6.48 10.11 -10.30
C PHE A 216 -6.22 11.56 -9.88
N GLY A 217 -5.06 11.84 -9.27
CA GLY A 217 -4.63 13.22 -8.96
C GLY A 217 -4.61 14.12 -10.21
N ARG A 218 -3.98 13.63 -11.29
CA ARG A 218 -3.81 14.37 -12.55
C ARG A 218 -5.13 14.63 -13.29
N GLU A 219 -5.97 13.61 -13.41
CA GLU A 219 -7.12 13.58 -14.34
C GLU A 219 -8.46 13.79 -13.66
N LYS A 220 -8.56 13.48 -12.36
CA LYS A 220 -9.82 13.50 -11.58
C LYS A 220 -9.85 14.54 -10.48
N MET A 221 -8.69 15.10 -10.10
CA MET A 221 -8.57 16.02 -8.97
C MET A 221 -7.90 17.35 -9.35
N ALA A 222 -8.23 17.87 -10.52
CA ALA A 222 -7.70 19.16 -11.01
C ALA A 222 -6.17 19.28 -10.93
N ASN A 223 -5.46 18.21 -11.32
CA ASN A 223 -4.00 18.11 -11.28
C ASN A 223 -3.40 18.17 -9.86
N ALA A 224 -4.08 17.61 -8.87
CA ALA A 224 -3.59 17.46 -7.51
C ALA A 224 -2.34 16.56 -7.44
N PRO A 225 -1.41 16.83 -6.50
CA PRO A 225 -0.29 15.93 -6.22
C PRO A 225 -0.81 14.59 -5.67
N THR A 226 0.03 13.56 -5.76
CA THR A 226 -0.25 12.24 -5.20
C THR A 226 0.73 11.89 -4.09
N LEU A 227 0.20 11.52 -2.94
CA LEU A 227 0.87 10.81 -1.86
C LEU A 227 0.26 9.42 -1.82
N ILE A 228 1.02 8.35 -1.96
CA ILE A 228 0.50 7.02 -1.67
C ILE A 228 0.28 6.94 -0.16
N GLY A 229 -0.99 6.96 0.26
CA GLY A 229 -1.40 7.13 1.66
C GLY A 229 -0.84 6.03 2.54
N GLU A 230 -0.87 4.80 2.06
CA GLU A 230 -0.27 3.64 2.70
C GLU A 230 0.31 2.68 1.65
N THR A 231 1.45 2.09 1.98
CA THR A 231 2.09 1.01 1.24
C THR A 231 3.07 0.25 2.14
N GLY A 232 3.44 -0.96 1.78
CA GLY A 232 4.36 -1.76 2.59
C GLY A 232 4.42 -3.21 2.18
N ILE A 233 4.91 -4.03 3.10
CA ILE A 233 4.98 -5.49 2.96
C ILE A 233 4.67 -6.15 4.31
N PRO A 234 4.11 -7.37 4.32
CA PRO A 234 4.17 -8.23 5.50
C PRO A 234 5.63 -8.47 5.88
N TYR A 235 5.96 -8.42 7.17
CA TYR A 235 7.28 -8.82 7.68
C TYR A 235 7.34 -10.29 8.07
N ASN A 236 6.18 -10.91 8.30
CA ASN A 236 6.04 -12.36 8.49
C ASN A 236 6.18 -13.17 7.19
N LEU A 237 6.86 -12.64 6.16
CA LEU A 237 7.05 -13.33 4.88
C LEU A 237 7.63 -14.72 5.06
N ASN A 238 7.24 -15.62 4.17
CA ASN A 238 7.79 -16.96 4.06
C ASN A 238 7.67 -17.73 5.40
N SER A 239 6.48 -17.68 6.00
CA SER A 239 6.20 -18.28 7.32
C SER A 239 7.08 -17.71 8.43
N ALA A 240 7.33 -16.39 8.40
CA ALA A 240 8.08 -15.67 9.43
C ALA A 240 9.51 -16.20 9.70
N GLN A 241 10.17 -16.81 8.71
CA GLN A 241 11.50 -17.42 8.87
C GLN A 241 12.54 -16.45 9.46
N ALA A 242 12.47 -15.17 9.08
CA ALA A 242 13.33 -14.09 9.57
C ALA A 242 13.31 -13.93 11.11
N TYR A 243 12.23 -14.33 11.78
CA TYR A 243 12.07 -14.18 13.24
C TYR A 243 12.89 -15.19 14.03
N THR A 244 13.38 -16.22 13.35
CA THR A 244 14.34 -17.17 13.93
C THR A 244 15.76 -16.86 13.45
N THR A 245 15.93 -16.59 12.16
CA THR A 245 17.27 -16.47 11.55
C THR A 245 17.90 -15.09 11.73
N GLY A 246 17.08 -14.04 11.92
CA GLY A 246 17.51 -12.64 11.82
C GLY A 246 17.78 -12.18 10.37
N ASP A 247 17.54 -13.05 9.38
CA ASP A 247 17.76 -12.74 7.97
C ASP A 247 16.49 -12.17 7.33
N PHE A 248 16.48 -10.86 7.14
CA PHE A 248 15.39 -10.11 6.51
C PHE A 248 15.59 -9.91 5.00
N SER A 249 16.45 -10.69 4.32
CA SER A 249 16.77 -10.48 2.91
C SER A 249 15.55 -10.52 1.98
N ALA A 250 14.56 -11.38 2.26
CA ALA A 250 13.33 -11.44 1.48
C ALA A 250 12.47 -10.18 1.65
N GLN A 251 12.37 -9.66 2.87
CA GLN A 251 11.68 -8.41 3.20
C GLN A 251 12.40 -7.20 2.59
N VAL A 252 13.74 -7.22 2.58
CA VAL A 252 14.54 -6.20 1.90
C VAL A 252 14.26 -6.20 0.41
N GLU A 253 14.24 -7.37 -0.25
CA GLU A 253 13.98 -7.47 -1.69
C GLU A 253 12.54 -7.06 -2.05
N ALA A 254 11.55 -7.49 -1.26
CA ALA A 254 10.15 -7.15 -1.47
C ALA A 254 9.90 -5.64 -1.30
N LEU A 255 10.38 -5.05 -0.21
CA LEU A 255 10.19 -3.62 0.05
C LEU A 255 11.05 -2.75 -0.90
N ASP A 256 12.22 -3.22 -1.32
CA ASP A 256 12.99 -2.56 -2.38
C ASP A 256 12.20 -2.50 -3.68
N ASN A 257 11.57 -3.60 -4.09
CA ASN A 257 10.73 -3.59 -5.28
C ASN A 257 9.59 -2.55 -5.17
N THR A 258 8.92 -2.50 -4.03
CA THR A 258 7.84 -1.53 -3.76
C THR A 258 8.37 -0.09 -3.84
N ILE A 259 9.42 0.25 -3.09
CA ILE A 259 9.92 1.63 -3.03
C ILE A 259 10.57 2.05 -4.35
N TYR A 260 11.31 1.16 -5.02
CA TYR A 260 11.84 1.43 -6.36
C TYR A 260 10.72 1.75 -7.36
N SER A 261 9.58 1.05 -7.29
CA SER A 261 8.44 1.33 -8.16
C SER A 261 7.83 2.71 -7.86
N LEU A 262 7.71 3.09 -6.59
CA LEU A 262 7.25 4.42 -6.16
C LEU A 262 8.19 5.54 -6.62
N GLU A 263 9.49 5.38 -6.38
CA GLU A 263 10.55 6.30 -6.80
C GLU A 263 10.55 6.52 -8.31
N SER A 264 10.37 5.45 -9.09
CA SER A 264 10.32 5.52 -10.55
C SER A 264 9.15 6.35 -11.09
N GLN A 265 8.10 6.55 -10.28
CA GLN A 265 6.94 7.37 -10.59
C GLN A 265 7.00 8.76 -9.91
N LEU A 266 8.09 9.09 -9.22
CA LEU A 266 8.26 10.30 -8.41
C LEU A 266 7.15 10.49 -7.36
N LEU A 267 6.63 9.38 -6.82
CA LEU A 267 5.54 9.42 -5.85
C LEU A 267 6.09 9.57 -4.43
N SER A 268 5.48 10.48 -3.67
CA SER A 268 5.60 10.46 -2.21
C SER A 268 4.77 9.30 -1.66
N PHE A 269 5.15 8.76 -0.51
CA PHE A 269 4.42 7.65 0.11
C PHE A 269 4.57 7.68 1.64
N THR A 270 3.67 6.98 2.33
CA THR A 270 3.87 6.60 3.73
C THR A 270 3.96 5.08 3.86
N LEU A 271 4.97 4.60 4.58
CA LEU A 271 5.10 3.17 4.86
C LEU A 271 4.20 2.79 6.02
N TRP A 272 3.33 1.82 5.78
CA TRP A 272 2.57 1.16 6.83
C TRP A 272 3.41 0.01 7.38
N ASN A 273 3.86 0.05 8.63
CA ASN A 273 3.72 1.15 9.60
C ASN A 273 4.95 1.28 10.50
N TYR A 274 4.89 2.18 11.49
CA TYR A 274 5.83 2.20 12.61
C TYR A 274 5.02 2.05 13.91
N THR A 275 5.21 0.90 14.57
CA THR A 275 4.45 0.49 15.74
C THR A 275 5.44 0.04 16.80
N VAL A 276 5.51 0.80 17.89
CA VAL A 276 6.53 0.61 18.95
C VAL A 276 6.30 -0.67 19.76
N ASP A 277 5.05 -1.13 19.83
CA ASP A 277 4.56 -2.31 20.54
C ASP A 277 4.28 -3.50 19.61
N ASN A 278 4.78 -3.45 18.37
CA ASN A 278 4.71 -4.59 17.46
C ASN A 278 5.35 -5.84 18.10
N SER A 279 4.83 -7.02 17.81
CA SER A 279 5.44 -8.30 18.22
C SER A 279 5.52 -9.27 17.04
N HIS A 280 6.46 -10.21 17.08
CA HIS A 280 6.56 -11.28 16.09
C HIS A 280 5.31 -12.17 16.04
N LYS A 281 4.58 -12.25 17.17
CA LYS A 281 3.42 -13.14 17.30
C LYS A 281 2.11 -12.50 16.86
N PHE A 282 1.92 -11.22 17.17
CA PHE A 282 0.63 -10.55 17.02
C PHE A 282 0.69 -9.33 16.09
N GLY A 283 1.83 -9.09 15.43
CA GLY A 283 2.00 -7.92 14.58
C GLY A 283 1.91 -6.64 15.39
N ASP A 284 1.23 -5.64 14.85
CA ASP A 284 0.98 -4.33 15.44
C ASP A 284 -0.13 -4.32 16.51
N LEU A 285 -0.58 -5.50 16.95
CA LEU A 285 -1.67 -5.71 17.92
C LEU A 285 -3.06 -5.29 17.40
N TRP A 286 -3.16 -4.96 16.11
CA TRP A 286 -4.39 -4.62 15.43
C TRP A 286 -4.62 -5.58 14.26
N ASN A 287 -5.68 -6.39 14.33
CA ASN A 287 -6.02 -7.38 13.29
C ASN A 287 -4.91 -8.38 12.91
N LEU A 288 -3.87 -8.52 13.76
CA LEU A 288 -2.68 -9.36 13.51
C LEU A 288 -1.83 -8.88 12.32
N GLU A 289 -1.92 -7.61 11.94
CA GLU A 289 -1.14 -7.05 10.84
C GLU A 289 0.32 -6.92 11.23
N ASP A 290 1.20 -7.52 10.44
CA ASP A 290 2.63 -7.51 10.72
C ASP A 290 3.40 -6.71 9.68
N LEU A 291 3.02 -5.43 9.53
CA LEU A 291 3.53 -4.51 8.50
C LEU A 291 4.61 -3.55 9.05
N SER A 292 4.87 -3.55 10.35
CA SER A 292 5.73 -2.54 10.97
C SER A 292 7.20 -2.59 10.52
N ILE A 293 7.86 -1.46 10.26
CA ILE A 293 9.29 -1.44 9.96
C ILE A 293 10.17 -1.71 11.19
N SER A 294 9.59 -1.84 12.38
CA SER A 294 10.31 -2.01 13.64
C SER A 294 9.62 -3.04 14.55
N SER A 295 10.40 -3.77 15.36
CA SER A 295 9.87 -4.65 16.41
C SER A 295 10.87 -4.80 17.58
N PRO A 296 10.43 -4.65 18.85
CA PRO A 296 11.21 -5.02 20.02
C PRO A 296 11.70 -6.48 20.01
N ASP A 297 10.92 -7.40 19.45
CA ASP A 297 11.33 -8.81 19.34
C ASP A 297 12.48 -8.98 18.34
N SER A 298 12.47 -8.20 17.25
CA SER A 298 13.60 -8.13 16.31
C SER A 298 14.84 -7.53 16.97
N GLU A 299 14.68 -6.48 17.79
CA GLU A 299 15.78 -5.92 18.58
C GLU A 299 16.37 -6.96 19.53
N ALA A 300 15.53 -7.69 20.26
CA ALA A 300 15.96 -8.75 21.16
C ALA A 300 16.71 -9.87 20.41
N LEU A 301 16.22 -10.28 19.23
CA LEU A 301 16.87 -11.28 18.39
C LEU A 301 18.24 -10.79 17.89
N ALA A 302 18.31 -9.58 17.33
CA ALA A 302 19.55 -8.98 16.83
C ALA A 302 20.61 -8.89 17.94
N ARG A 303 20.21 -8.49 19.16
CA ARG A 303 21.10 -8.47 20.33
C ARG A 303 21.58 -9.86 20.73
N ARG A 304 20.72 -10.88 20.70
CA ARG A 304 21.12 -12.27 20.98
C ARG A 304 22.15 -12.79 19.96
N ILE A 305 21.98 -12.45 18.68
CA ILE A 305 22.87 -12.88 17.59
C ILE A 305 24.21 -12.13 17.64
N ASN A 306 24.17 -10.80 17.80
CA ASN A 306 25.35 -9.95 17.67
C ASN A 306 26.11 -9.72 18.98
N GLY A 307 25.49 -9.99 20.14
CA GLY A 307 26.07 -9.78 21.47
C GLY A 307 26.21 -8.32 21.91
N VAL A 308 25.86 -7.36 21.04
CA VAL A 308 25.96 -5.92 21.31
C VAL A 308 24.72 -5.22 20.79
N ARG A 309 24.20 -4.27 21.56
CA ARG A 309 23.09 -3.39 21.11
C ARG A 309 23.60 -2.36 20.11
N ARG A 310 22.91 -2.24 18.98
CA ARG A 310 23.08 -1.18 17.98
C ARG A 310 21.81 -0.34 17.90
N ARG A 311 21.95 0.88 17.37
CA ARG A 311 20.85 1.85 17.22
C ARG A 311 19.68 1.27 16.43
N ASP A 312 19.98 0.57 15.34
CA ASP A 312 19.00 0.12 14.35
C ASP A 312 18.59 -1.35 14.53
N ASP A 313 18.88 -1.97 15.69
CA ASP A 313 18.61 -3.40 15.93
C ASP A 313 17.11 -3.74 15.87
N SER A 314 16.21 -2.79 16.15
CA SER A 314 14.76 -3.00 16.03
C SER A 314 14.26 -2.98 14.58
N ALA A 315 15.05 -2.42 13.66
CA ALA A 315 14.64 -2.21 12.29
C ALA A 315 14.53 -3.54 11.54
N ARG A 316 13.42 -3.72 10.84
CA ARG A 316 13.15 -4.88 10.00
C ARG A 316 13.41 -4.46 8.56
N GLY A 317 14.48 -4.97 7.95
CA GLY A 317 14.84 -4.61 6.58
C GLY A 317 15.36 -3.18 6.40
N LEU A 318 16.08 -2.60 7.36
CA LEU A 318 16.61 -1.21 7.33
C LEU A 318 17.08 -0.70 5.95
N ARG A 319 17.84 -1.53 5.21
CA ARG A 319 18.40 -1.18 3.90
C ARG A 319 17.37 -0.94 2.80
N SER A 320 16.14 -1.44 2.92
CA SER A 320 15.13 -1.20 1.89
C SER A 320 14.44 0.16 2.05
N PHE A 321 14.23 0.65 3.28
CA PHE A 321 13.53 1.92 3.54
C PHE A 321 14.43 3.11 3.89
N ALA A 322 15.61 2.90 4.47
CA ALA A 322 16.55 3.98 4.78
C ALA A 322 17.40 4.32 3.54
N ARG A 323 16.76 4.86 2.49
CA ARG A 323 17.35 5.13 1.18
C ARG A 323 17.81 6.58 1.05
N PRO A 324 18.79 6.91 0.19
CA PRO A 324 19.02 8.28 -0.21
C PRO A 324 17.83 8.84 -1.01
N TYR A 325 17.44 10.09 -0.73
CA TYR A 325 16.37 10.75 -1.48
C TYR A 325 16.49 12.28 -1.40
N ALA A 326 15.96 12.97 -2.42
CA ALA A 326 15.86 14.42 -2.40
C ALA A 326 14.67 14.86 -1.54
N ARG A 327 14.96 15.47 -0.39
CA ARG A 327 13.94 15.96 0.55
C ARG A 327 13.41 17.35 0.21
N LYS A 328 14.14 18.08 -0.63
CA LYS A 328 13.81 19.41 -1.13
C LYS A 328 14.49 19.60 -2.48
N ILE A 329 13.75 20.07 -3.49
CA ILE A 329 14.26 20.25 -4.85
C ILE A 329 13.96 21.67 -5.29
N ALA A 330 15.00 22.40 -5.70
CA ALA A 330 14.89 23.74 -6.26
C ALA A 330 14.50 23.70 -7.75
N GLY A 331 13.35 23.08 -8.05
CA GLY A 331 12.87 22.88 -9.40
C GLY A 331 11.94 21.69 -9.54
N VAL A 332 11.66 21.31 -10.78
CA VAL A 332 10.76 20.20 -11.12
C VAL A 332 11.58 18.93 -11.37
N PRO A 333 11.42 17.86 -10.56
CA PRO A 333 12.14 16.61 -10.77
C PRO A 333 11.63 15.87 -12.02
N SER A 334 12.57 15.30 -12.77
CA SER A 334 12.29 14.30 -13.80
C SER A 334 12.74 12.89 -13.40
N LYS A 335 13.62 12.77 -12.40
CA LYS A 335 14.08 11.50 -11.85
C LYS A 335 14.56 11.67 -10.40
N SER A 336 14.19 10.75 -9.52
CA SER A 336 14.74 10.60 -8.17
C SER A 336 14.65 9.13 -7.80
N LEU A 337 15.73 8.39 -8.03
CA LEU A 337 15.71 6.92 -8.02
C LEU A 337 16.93 6.36 -7.31
N PHE A 338 16.74 5.38 -6.43
CA PHE A 338 17.82 4.65 -5.78
C PHE A 338 17.85 3.18 -6.25
N ASP A 339 18.98 2.75 -6.80
CA ASP A 339 19.26 1.35 -7.10
C ASP A 339 20.00 0.71 -5.91
N LEU A 340 19.28 -0.14 -5.17
CA LEU A 340 19.80 -0.82 -3.99
C LEU A 340 20.95 -1.79 -4.30
N SER A 341 20.99 -2.38 -5.50
CA SER A 341 21.96 -3.41 -5.87
C SER A 341 23.38 -2.86 -6.01
N VAL A 342 23.48 -1.58 -6.42
CA VAL A 342 24.74 -0.85 -6.58
C VAL A 342 24.89 0.32 -5.61
N ALA A 343 23.86 0.58 -4.79
CA ALA A 343 23.73 1.73 -3.89
C ALA A 343 23.93 3.08 -4.60
N GLU A 344 23.43 3.21 -5.82
CA GLU A 344 23.46 4.45 -6.62
C GLU A 344 22.14 5.20 -6.48
N TYR A 345 22.21 6.47 -6.08
CA TYR A 345 21.08 7.40 -6.15
C TYR A 345 21.31 8.42 -7.27
N VAL A 346 20.29 8.63 -8.11
CA VAL A 346 20.31 9.61 -9.20
C VAL A 346 19.11 10.55 -9.06
N LEU A 347 19.41 11.84 -9.01
CA LEU A 347 18.44 12.94 -9.09
C LEU A 347 18.65 13.72 -10.39
N GLU A 348 17.58 13.93 -11.15
CA GLU A 348 17.53 14.83 -12.30
C GLU A 348 16.35 15.78 -12.14
N TYR A 349 16.58 17.09 -12.34
CA TYR A 349 15.56 18.11 -12.21
C TYR A 349 15.83 19.32 -13.11
N ALA A 350 14.80 20.12 -13.35
CA ALA A 350 14.90 21.35 -14.11
C ALA A 350 14.51 22.58 -13.28
N SER A 351 15.29 23.66 -13.39
CA SER A 351 15.00 24.95 -12.76
C SER A 351 14.53 26.00 -13.77
N GLU A 352 13.80 27.01 -13.31
CA GLU A 352 13.41 28.16 -14.14
C GLU A 352 14.51 29.23 -14.22
N LYS A 353 14.50 30.04 -15.28
CA LYS A 353 15.58 30.99 -15.63
C LYS A 353 15.73 32.18 -14.67
N SER A 354 14.82 32.36 -13.71
CA SER A 354 14.76 33.54 -12.84
C SER A 354 14.89 33.25 -11.35
N GLU A 355 14.88 31.99 -10.92
CA GLU A 355 15.07 31.65 -9.50
C GLU A 355 16.56 31.48 -9.19
N THR A 356 17.17 32.58 -8.77
CA THR A 356 18.42 32.53 -8.02
C THR A 356 18.05 32.36 -6.53
N SER A 357 18.37 31.20 -5.94
CA SER A 357 18.59 30.94 -4.48
C SER A 357 18.01 29.63 -3.93
N GLY A 358 17.39 28.77 -4.74
CA GLY A 358 16.90 27.49 -4.24
C GLY A 358 18.03 26.49 -3.98
N VAL A 359 18.12 25.97 -2.75
CA VAL A 359 19.02 24.86 -2.40
C VAL A 359 18.26 23.54 -2.50
N THR A 360 18.77 22.62 -3.33
CA THR A 360 18.33 21.22 -3.38
C THR A 360 19.02 20.44 -2.27
N GLU A 361 18.27 19.63 -1.53
CA GLU A 361 18.78 18.84 -0.39
C GLU A 361 18.55 17.35 -0.63
N ILE A 362 19.63 16.57 -0.56
CA ILE A 362 19.60 15.11 -0.67
C ILE A 362 20.00 14.52 0.67
N PHE A 363 19.13 13.70 1.24
CA PHE A 363 19.43 12.87 2.41
C PHE A 363 20.28 11.67 1.97
N VAL A 364 21.38 11.39 2.68
CA VAL A 364 22.31 10.29 2.39
C VAL A 364 22.55 9.47 3.66
N PRO A 365 21.86 8.33 3.84
CA PRO A 365 22.01 7.49 5.02
C PRO A 365 23.27 6.61 4.97
N TYR A 366 24.00 6.50 6.08
CA TYR A 366 25.29 5.78 6.12
C TYR A 366 25.17 4.27 5.96
N VAL A 367 23.98 3.69 6.15
CA VAL A 367 23.73 2.25 6.04
C VAL A 367 24.14 1.67 4.67
N HIS A 368 24.14 2.49 3.61
CA HIS A 368 24.55 2.09 2.27
C HIS A 368 26.03 2.37 1.96
N TYR A 369 26.71 3.15 2.79
CA TYR A 369 28.02 3.72 2.50
C TYR A 369 29.02 3.55 3.66
N PRO A 370 29.25 2.33 4.18
CA PRO A 370 30.14 2.09 5.32
C PRO A 370 31.60 2.50 5.04
N GLU A 371 32.02 2.48 3.77
CA GLU A 371 33.34 2.94 3.32
C GLU A 371 33.31 4.37 2.72
N GLY A 372 32.21 5.09 2.93
CA GLY A 372 31.96 6.42 2.38
C GLY A 372 31.33 6.40 0.97
N TYR A 373 30.97 7.59 0.51
CA TYR A 373 30.32 7.82 -0.78
C TYR A 373 30.98 9.00 -1.52
N ARG A 374 30.66 9.12 -2.81
CA ARG A 374 31.02 10.25 -3.67
C ARG A 374 29.75 10.90 -4.19
N VAL A 375 29.82 12.22 -4.37
CA VAL A 375 28.77 13.02 -4.99
C VAL A 375 29.33 13.62 -6.28
N THR A 376 28.57 13.52 -7.36
CA THR A 376 28.87 14.26 -8.60
C THR A 376 27.67 15.12 -8.98
N ALA A 377 27.93 16.38 -9.28
CA ALA A 377 26.95 17.34 -9.82
C ALA A 377 27.30 17.68 -11.27
N SER A 378 26.31 17.80 -12.15
CA SER A 378 26.53 18.26 -13.53
C SER A 378 26.97 19.72 -13.62
N ASP A 379 26.63 20.51 -12.61
CA ASP A 379 26.80 21.96 -12.58
C ASP A 379 26.73 22.45 -11.12
N GLY A 380 26.98 23.75 -10.94
CA GLY A 380 26.84 24.39 -9.64
C GLY A 380 27.88 23.92 -8.62
N HIS A 381 27.54 24.03 -7.35
CA HIS A 381 28.40 23.67 -6.23
C HIS A 381 27.59 22.86 -5.22
N PHE A 382 28.25 22.00 -4.44
CA PHE A 382 27.57 21.32 -3.35
C PHE A 382 28.38 21.38 -2.05
N THR A 383 27.66 21.34 -0.94
CA THR A 383 28.22 21.18 0.41
C THR A 383 27.60 19.96 1.07
N ILE A 384 28.27 19.43 2.10
CA ILE A 384 27.81 18.27 2.86
C ILE A 384 27.69 18.69 4.32
N GLU A 385 26.46 18.64 4.84
CA GLU A 385 26.19 18.80 6.27
C GLU A 385 26.14 17.42 6.92
N LYS A 386 26.93 17.23 7.98
CA LYS A 386 27.05 15.92 8.64
C LYS A 386 26.14 15.80 9.85
N HIS A 387 25.51 14.64 9.99
CA HIS A 387 24.70 14.28 11.15
C HIS A 387 25.05 12.88 11.67
N GLU A 388 24.42 12.49 12.78
CA GLU A 388 24.63 11.16 13.35
C GLU A 388 23.96 10.07 12.50
N GLY A 389 24.77 9.41 11.67
CA GLY A 389 24.35 8.27 10.85
C GLY A 389 23.76 8.61 9.48
N TYR A 390 23.78 9.88 9.09
CA TYR A 390 23.41 10.35 7.77
C TYR A 390 24.07 11.71 7.46
N ASP A 391 24.10 12.08 6.19
CA ASP A 391 24.51 13.40 5.71
C ASP A 391 23.38 14.06 4.92
N ILE A 392 23.41 15.39 4.81
CA ILE A 392 22.59 16.17 3.90
C ILE A 392 23.51 16.83 2.86
N VAL A 393 23.37 16.43 1.60
CA VAL A 393 24.06 17.06 0.47
C VAL A 393 23.21 18.24 0.00
N LYS A 394 23.77 19.45 0.03
CA LYS A 394 23.12 20.69 -0.41
C LYS A 394 23.70 21.13 -1.74
N HIS A 395 22.88 21.16 -2.79
CA HIS A 395 23.28 21.55 -4.13
C HIS A 395 22.71 22.93 -4.49
N GLU A 396 23.61 23.84 -4.82
CA GLU A 396 23.32 25.15 -5.40
C GLU A 396 23.60 25.06 -6.90
N HIS A 397 22.53 25.04 -7.69
CA HIS A 397 22.62 24.86 -9.12
C HIS A 397 23.15 26.11 -9.84
N GLY A 398 23.78 25.93 -10.99
CA GLY A 398 24.32 27.02 -11.78
C GLY A 398 23.22 27.86 -12.43
N SER A 399 23.30 29.19 -12.32
CA SER A 399 22.27 30.12 -12.84
C SER A 399 22.07 30.06 -14.37
N ASN A 400 23.06 29.57 -15.11
CA ASN A 400 23.02 29.44 -16.58
C ASN A 400 22.60 28.05 -17.06
N THR A 401 22.41 27.10 -16.15
CA THR A 401 22.04 25.72 -16.45
C THR A 401 20.56 25.52 -16.15
N ARG A 402 19.84 24.76 -16.99
CA ARG A 402 18.40 24.46 -16.80
C ARG A 402 18.10 23.04 -16.38
N LYS A 403 19.04 22.12 -16.61
CA LYS A 403 18.90 20.70 -16.32
C LYS A 403 20.06 20.31 -15.42
N HIS A 404 19.72 19.75 -14.28
CA HIS A 404 20.65 19.46 -13.23
C HIS A 404 20.62 17.97 -12.96
N ARG A 405 21.79 17.40 -12.69
CA ARG A 405 21.95 15.99 -12.37
C ARG A 405 22.90 15.84 -11.20
N MET A 406 22.44 15.12 -10.18
CA MET A 406 23.19 14.75 -9.00
C MET A 406 23.24 13.23 -8.90
N VAL A 407 24.42 12.68 -8.59
CA VAL A 407 24.59 11.25 -8.32
C VAL A 407 25.30 11.06 -7.00
N VAL A 408 24.79 10.14 -6.19
CA VAL A 408 25.46 9.63 -4.99
C VAL A 408 25.78 8.16 -5.20
N LEU A 409 27.05 7.79 -5.06
CA LEU A 409 27.53 6.42 -5.25
C LEU A 409 28.56 6.02 -4.19
N PRO A 410 28.73 4.73 -3.88
CA PRO A 410 29.78 4.26 -2.97
C PRO A 410 31.19 4.63 -3.45
N THR A 411 32.13 4.90 -2.55
CA THR A 411 33.55 5.13 -2.93
C THR A 411 34.21 3.89 -3.54
N LYS A 412 33.73 2.71 -3.18
CA LYS A 412 34.12 1.40 -3.72
C LYS A 412 32.87 0.64 -4.17
N PRO A 413 32.86 -0.01 -5.34
CA PRO A 413 31.73 -0.81 -5.77
C PRO A 413 31.35 -1.87 -4.73
N LEU A 414 30.04 -2.08 -4.54
CA LEU A 414 29.56 -3.19 -3.73
C LEU A 414 30.04 -4.52 -4.34
N ARG A 415 30.54 -5.43 -3.50
CA ARG A 415 30.83 -6.80 -3.96
C ARG A 415 29.52 -7.47 -4.34
N SER A 416 29.39 -7.90 -5.60
CA SER A 416 28.26 -8.70 -6.07
C SER A 416 28.12 -9.96 -5.21
N THR A 417 26.97 -10.13 -4.56
CA THR A 417 26.59 -11.36 -3.84
C THR A 417 25.43 -12.10 -4.51
N HIS A 418 25.11 -11.80 -5.77
CA HIS A 418 24.01 -12.49 -6.45
C HIS A 418 24.46 -13.85 -6.98
N SER A 419 23.99 -14.91 -6.32
CA SER A 419 24.00 -16.27 -6.85
C SER A 419 22.73 -16.48 -7.68
N ASN A 420 22.88 -16.87 -8.95
CA ASN A 420 21.76 -17.23 -9.83
C ASN A 420 21.14 -18.61 -9.50
N LEU A 421 21.60 -19.29 -8.43
CA LEU A 421 21.07 -20.59 -8.01
C LEU A 421 19.54 -20.66 -7.89
N PRO A 422 18.83 -19.66 -7.32
CA PRO A 422 17.37 -19.75 -7.16
C PRO A 422 16.63 -19.80 -8.50
N VAL A 423 17.14 -19.12 -9.52
CA VAL A 423 16.57 -19.12 -10.88
C VAL A 423 16.78 -20.48 -11.53
N TYR A 424 17.96 -21.08 -11.38
CA TYR A 424 18.24 -22.43 -11.88
C TYR A 424 17.43 -23.50 -11.14
N PHE A 425 17.20 -23.33 -9.83
CA PHE A 425 16.36 -24.25 -9.05
C PHE A 425 14.88 -24.16 -9.44
N ALA A 426 14.37 -22.94 -9.67
CA ALA A 426 12.99 -22.74 -10.14
C ALA A 426 12.77 -23.32 -11.54
N LEU A 427 13.75 -23.18 -12.46
CA LEU A 427 13.74 -23.83 -13.76
C LEU A 427 13.78 -25.36 -13.64
N ALA A 428 14.60 -25.90 -12.74
CA ALA A 428 14.67 -27.34 -12.50
C ALA A 428 13.35 -27.88 -11.93
N VAL A 429 12.72 -27.19 -10.98
CA VAL A 429 11.42 -27.60 -10.44
C VAL A 429 10.34 -27.52 -11.52
N ALA A 430 10.27 -26.43 -12.30
CA ALA A 430 9.29 -26.29 -13.39
C ALA A 430 9.44 -27.35 -14.50
N LEU A 431 10.67 -27.82 -14.75
CA LEU A 431 10.93 -28.92 -15.69
C LEU A 431 10.56 -30.30 -15.13
N VAL A 432 10.60 -30.49 -13.81
CA VAL A 432 10.38 -31.79 -13.15
C VAL A 432 8.92 -31.99 -12.70
N THR A 433 8.18 -30.93 -12.36
CA THR A 433 6.78 -31.00 -11.92
C THR A 433 5.86 -31.77 -12.89
N PRO A 434 5.93 -31.59 -14.23
CA PRO A 434 5.09 -32.35 -15.16
C PRO A 434 5.37 -33.86 -15.14
N TYR A 435 6.61 -34.27 -14.80
CA TYR A 435 7.01 -35.67 -14.74
C TYR A 435 6.62 -36.32 -13.40
N LEU A 436 6.60 -35.55 -12.30
CA LEU A 436 6.13 -36.02 -11.00
C LEU A 436 4.61 -36.23 -10.96
N GLU A 437 3.84 -35.34 -11.62
CA GLU A 437 2.38 -35.52 -11.76
C GLU A 437 2.00 -36.71 -12.65
N ALA A 438 2.83 -37.04 -13.64
CA ALA A 438 2.64 -38.22 -14.49
C ALA A 438 2.95 -39.53 -13.75
N TYR A 439 3.91 -39.52 -12.83
CA TYR A 439 4.28 -40.71 -12.02
C TYR A 439 3.28 -41.00 -10.88
N ALA A 440 2.58 -39.99 -10.37
CA ALA A 440 1.58 -40.15 -9.30
C ALA A 440 0.22 -40.69 -9.78
N ARG A 441 0.05 -40.94 -11.10
CA ARG A 441 -1.18 -41.46 -11.71
C ARG A 441 -1.03 -42.88 -12.29
N VAL A 442 0.03 -43.61 -11.91
CA VAL A 442 0.25 -45.02 -12.28
C VAL A 442 0.05 -45.93 -11.08
#